data_AF-A0AAD5CHX2-F1
#
_entry.id   AF-A0AAD5CHX2-F1
#
_cell.length_a   1.000
_cell.length_b   1.000
_cell.length_c   1.000
_cell.angle_alpha   90.00
_cell.angle_beta   90.00
_cell.angle_gamma   90.00
#
_symmetry.space_group_name_H-M   'P 1'
#
loop_
_entity.id
_entity.type
_entity.pdbx_description
1 polymer ?
#
loop_
_entity_poly.entity_id
_entity_poly.type
_entity_poly.pdbx_seq_one_letter_code
_entity_poly.pdbx_strand_id
1 'polypeptide(L)'
;MKILSCPSLDSSFPSGVWPPNLCSLEIGALKKPISEWGDQNFPASLVNLELWGDDESDEVRNFSEMSHLFPSSLTSLGILGFDNLESLSTGLQHLTSLQHLTIGYCENVNDLPETLLPSLLSLTTIHCPKLPERDINLRNFWWWNIHRDKCENRESSQLI
;
A
#
# COMPACT_ATOMS: atom_id res chain seq x y z
N MET A 1 -4.42 -9.29 -7.37
CA MET A 1 -5.34 -10.00 -6.44
C MET A 1 -6.05 -8.95 -5.60
N LYS A 2 -7.34 -9.14 -5.27
CA LYS A 2 -8.09 -8.20 -4.44
C LYS A 2 -8.72 -8.95 -3.26
N ILE A 3 -8.49 -8.47 -2.05
CA ILE A 3 -9.09 -8.99 -0.80
C ILE A 3 -9.76 -7.80 -0.10
N LEU A 4 -11.02 -7.55 -0.43
CA LEU A 4 -11.79 -6.42 0.08
C LEU A 4 -13.03 -6.94 0.79
N SER A 5 -13.40 -6.32 1.93
CA SER A 5 -14.67 -6.55 2.62
C SER A 5 -14.98 -8.05 2.82
N CYS A 6 -14.11 -8.75 3.53
CA CYS A 6 -14.22 -10.19 3.80
C CYS A 6 -14.79 -10.46 5.21
N PRO A 7 -16.13 -10.51 5.41
CA PRO A 7 -16.75 -10.60 6.74
C PRO A 7 -16.54 -11.96 7.45
N SER A 8 -16.06 -12.98 6.73
CA SER A 8 -15.83 -14.34 7.25
C SER A 8 -14.39 -14.61 7.70
N LEU A 9 -13.48 -13.64 7.59
CA LEU A 9 -12.06 -13.82 7.92
C LEU A 9 -11.78 -13.71 9.43
N ASP A 10 -12.57 -14.41 10.26
CA ASP A 10 -12.44 -14.33 11.73
C ASP A 10 -11.26 -15.15 12.30
N SER A 11 -10.66 -16.09 11.54
CA SER A 11 -9.69 -17.06 12.11
C SER A 11 -8.24 -16.96 11.66
N SER A 12 -7.92 -16.35 10.51
CA SER A 12 -6.54 -16.05 10.13
C SER A 12 -6.56 -15.23 8.85
N PHE A 13 -6.17 -13.96 8.94
CA PHE A 13 -5.67 -13.27 7.77
C PHE A 13 -4.55 -14.14 7.17
N PRO A 14 -4.51 -14.42 5.85
CA PRO A 14 -3.58 -15.39 5.28
C PRO A 14 -2.17 -15.11 5.79
N SER A 15 -1.63 -16.03 6.58
CA SER A 15 -0.36 -15.89 7.29
C SER A 15 0.82 -16.04 6.33
N GLY A 16 0.86 -15.21 5.29
CA GLY A 16 1.96 -15.19 4.32
C GLY A 16 1.91 -16.25 3.21
N VAL A 17 0.80 -16.98 3.01
CA VAL A 17 0.67 -17.92 1.87
C VAL A 17 0.14 -17.19 0.65
N TRP A 18 1.03 -16.46 -0.01
CA TRP A 18 0.71 -15.69 -1.21
C TRP A 18 1.10 -16.46 -2.48
N PRO A 19 0.38 -16.28 -3.60
CA PRO A 19 0.78 -16.86 -4.88
C PRO A 19 2.20 -16.39 -5.27
N PRO A 20 3.10 -17.28 -5.75
CA PRO A 20 4.50 -16.93 -6.02
C PRO A 20 4.68 -15.90 -7.15
N ASN A 21 3.70 -15.75 -8.03
CA ASN A 21 3.69 -14.76 -9.10
C ASN A 21 2.84 -13.52 -8.75
N LEU A 22 2.45 -13.37 -7.49
CA LEU A 22 1.67 -12.22 -7.04
C LEU A 22 2.50 -10.95 -7.18
N CYS A 23 2.08 -10.09 -8.09
CA CYS A 23 2.76 -8.84 -8.41
C CYS A 23 1.94 -7.59 -8.03
N SER A 24 0.63 -7.75 -7.89
CA SER A 24 -0.29 -6.70 -7.46
C SER A 24 -1.29 -7.24 -6.44
N LEU A 25 -1.41 -6.57 -5.31
CA LEU A 25 -2.33 -6.89 -4.24
C LEU A 25 -3.10 -5.63 -3.80
N GLU A 26 -4.42 -5.75 -3.75
CA GLU A 26 -5.29 -4.78 -3.11
C GLU A 26 -5.92 -5.44 -1.89
N ILE A 27 -5.86 -4.77 -0.75
CA ILE A 27 -6.33 -5.33 0.50
C ILE A 27 -6.93 -4.27 1.41
N GLY A 28 -8.05 -4.58 2.06
CA GLY A 28 -8.57 -3.75 3.13
C GLY A 28 -10.06 -3.93 3.42
N ALA A 29 -10.62 -3.00 4.18
CA ALA A 29 -11.97 -3.13 4.77
C ALA A 29 -12.13 -4.48 5.50
N LEU A 30 -11.15 -4.82 6.32
CA LEU A 30 -11.12 -6.06 7.10
C LEU A 30 -11.51 -5.78 8.53
N LYS A 31 -12.24 -6.70 9.17
CA LYS A 31 -12.64 -6.60 10.58
C LYS A 31 -11.47 -6.48 11.56
N LYS A 32 -10.28 -6.94 11.18
CA LYS A 32 -9.08 -6.86 12.01
C LYS A 32 -8.17 -5.77 11.46
N PRO A 33 -7.68 -4.87 12.33
CA PRO A 33 -6.76 -3.83 11.91
C PRO A 33 -5.47 -4.46 11.36
N ILE A 34 -4.80 -3.75 10.47
CA ILE A 34 -3.56 -4.22 9.84
C ILE A 34 -2.41 -4.49 10.83
N SER A 35 -2.45 -3.87 12.02
CA SER A 35 -1.57 -4.20 13.14
C SER A 35 -1.72 -5.64 13.66
N GLU A 36 -2.89 -6.26 13.46
CA GLU A 36 -3.18 -7.64 13.89
C GLU A 36 -2.94 -8.69 12.80
N TRP A 37 -2.48 -8.29 11.60
CA TRP A 37 -2.28 -9.24 10.50
C TRP A 37 -1.10 -10.20 10.74
N GLY A 38 -0.25 -9.93 11.75
CA GLY A 38 0.95 -10.69 12.03
C GLY A 38 1.98 -10.62 10.89
N ASP A 39 3.05 -11.42 10.98
CA ASP A 39 4.10 -11.41 9.96
C ASP A 39 3.56 -11.83 8.58
N GLN A 40 3.75 -10.96 7.60
CA GLN A 40 3.35 -11.18 6.22
C GLN A 40 4.54 -11.57 5.35
N ASN A 41 4.48 -12.74 4.74
CA ASN A 41 5.51 -13.22 3.81
C ASN A 41 5.17 -12.88 2.36
N PHE A 42 5.00 -11.58 2.05
CA PHE A 42 4.72 -11.18 0.67
C PHE A 42 5.84 -11.63 -0.27
N PRO A 43 5.51 -12.13 -1.46
CA PRO A 43 6.52 -12.62 -2.39
C PRO A 43 7.30 -11.45 -2.96
N ALA A 44 8.59 -11.66 -3.25
CA ALA A 44 9.45 -10.64 -3.87
C ALA A 44 8.99 -10.20 -5.27
N SER A 45 8.03 -10.91 -5.87
CA SER A 45 7.35 -10.50 -7.09
C SER A 45 6.38 -9.34 -6.88
N LEU A 46 5.95 -9.07 -5.63
CA LEU A 46 5.00 -8.02 -5.29
C LEU A 46 5.65 -6.65 -5.51
N VAL A 47 5.05 -5.90 -6.44
CA VAL A 47 5.53 -4.57 -6.84
C VAL A 47 4.49 -3.48 -6.63
N ASN A 48 3.21 -3.87 -6.58
CA ASN A 48 2.07 -2.98 -6.34
C ASN A 48 1.26 -3.45 -5.13
N LEU A 49 1.08 -2.57 -4.15
CA LEU A 49 0.26 -2.83 -2.97
C LEU A 49 -0.69 -1.66 -2.74
N GLU A 50 -1.98 -1.95 -2.58
CA GLU A 50 -2.97 -0.97 -2.12
C GLU A 50 -3.59 -1.44 -0.82
N LEU A 51 -3.56 -0.56 0.18
CA LEU A 51 -4.17 -0.75 1.48
C LEU A 51 -5.40 0.14 1.57
N TRP A 52 -6.53 -0.45 1.97
CA TRP A 52 -7.80 0.23 2.17
C TRP A 52 -8.19 0.13 3.64
N GLY A 53 -8.37 1.28 4.27
CA GLY A 53 -8.88 1.35 5.63
C GLY A 53 -10.40 1.24 5.70
N ASP A 54 -10.88 1.03 6.92
CA ASP A 54 -12.28 1.08 7.33
C ASP A 54 -12.45 2.12 8.44
N ASP A 55 -13.30 3.11 8.18
CA ASP A 55 -13.52 4.31 9.00
C ASP A 55 -13.90 3.97 10.47
N GLU A 56 -14.46 2.78 10.73
CA GLU A 56 -14.95 2.38 12.05
C GLU A 56 -14.00 1.47 12.86
N SER A 57 -13.01 0.82 12.22
CA SER A 57 -12.20 -0.21 12.90
C SER A 57 -10.69 -0.01 12.85
N ASP A 58 -10.18 0.92 12.03
CA ASP A 58 -8.74 1.09 11.92
C ASP A 58 -8.16 2.05 12.96
N GLU A 59 -7.59 1.49 14.02
CA GLU A 59 -6.84 2.23 15.05
C GLU A 59 -5.41 2.60 14.60
N VAL A 60 -5.08 2.42 13.32
CA VAL A 60 -3.73 2.61 12.78
C VAL A 60 -3.38 4.09 12.76
N ARG A 61 -2.52 4.50 13.70
CA ARG A 61 -2.02 5.88 13.77
C ARG A 61 -0.68 6.09 13.08
N ASN A 62 0.13 5.04 12.96
CA ASN A 62 1.45 5.10 12.35
C ASN A 62 1.84 3.77 11.68
N PHE A 63 2.50 3.86 10.52
CA PHE A 63 2.98 2.70 9.77
C PHE A 63 4.28 2.06 10.30
N SER A 64 4.91 2.65 11.32
CA SER A 64 6.15 2.13 11.93
C SER A 64 6.01 0.70 12.41
N GLU A 65 4.88 0.42 13.06
CA GLU A 65 4.49 -0.89 13.56
C GLU A 65 4.21 -1.89 12.45
N MET A 66 4.19 -1.45 11.19
CA MET A 66 3.87 -2.28 10.02
C MET A 66 5.01 -2.31 9.01
N SER A 67 6.16 -1.70 9.34
CA SER A 67 7.33 -1.66 8.46
C SER A 67 7.77 -3.06 7.99
N HIS A 68 7.71 -4.05 8.88
CA HIS A 68 8.02 -5.44 8.60
C HIS A 68 7.00 -6.15 7.69
N LEU A 69 5.81 -5.56 7.50
CA LEU A 69 4.82 -6.10 6.58
C LEU A 69 5.15 -5.76 5.13
N PHE A 70 5.83 -4.66 4.84
CA PHE A 70 5.99 -4.21 3.45
C PHE A 70 7.29 -4.75 2.82
N PRO A 71 7.22 -5.46 1.67
CA PRO A 71 8.41 -5.94 1.00
C PRO A 71 9.16 -4.77 0.34
N SER A 72 10.48 -4.77 0.42
CA SER A 72 11.34 -3.74 -0.18
C SER A 72 11.32 -3.70 -1.71
N SER A 73 10.70 -4.69 -2.35
CA SER A 73 10.48 -4.77 -3.80
C SER A 73 9.35 -3.87 -4.30
N LEU A 74 8.55 -3.28 -3.40
CA LEU A 74 7.45 -2.40 -3.79
C LEU A 74 7.96 -1.20 -4.58
N THR A 75 7.38 -1.00 -5.76
CA THR A 75 7.57 0.22 -6.56
C THR A 75 6.38 1.15 -6.46
N SER A 76 5.22 0.62 -6.06
CA SER A 76 3.96 1.36 -6.00
C SER A 76 3.18 0.99 -4.73
N LEU A 77 2.78 2.01 -3.97
CA LEU A 77 2.03 1.87 -2.72
C LEU A 77 0.84 2.84 -2.72
N GLY A 78 -0.36 2.32 -2.47
CA GLY A 78 -1.58 3.09 -2.20
C GLY A 78 -2.03 2.90 -0.75
N ILE A 79 -2.39 3.99 -0.09
CA ILE A 79 -2.93 4.02 1.27
C ILE A 79 -4.21 4.85 1.21
N LEU A 80 -5.36 4.22 1.39
CA LEU A 80 -6.67 4.83 1.15
C LEU A 80 -7.59 4.61 2.35
N GLY A 81 -8.34 5.62 2.81
CA GLY A 81 -9.40 5.43 3.81
C GLY A 81 -8.91 5.18 5.25
N PHE A 82 -7.70 5.63 5.61
CA PHE A 82 -7.17 5.49 6.98
C PHE A 82 -7.36 6.79 7.75
N ASP A 83 -8.52 6.99 8.34
CA ASP A 83 -8.87 8.26 8.98
C ASP A 83 -8.05 8.53 10.24
N ASN A 84 -7.76 7.51 11.06
CA ASN A 84 -6.96 7.67 12.28
C ASN A 84 -5.45 7.75 12.02
N LEU A 85 -5.00 7.60 10.79
CA LEU A 85 -3.58 7.64 10.45
C LEU A 85 -3.05 9.07 10.60
N GLU A 86 -2.07 9.24 11.47
CA GLU A 86 -1.44 10.54 11.72
C GLU A 86 -0.11 10.67 10.97
N SER A 87 0.66 9.57 10.90
CA SER A 87 2.04 9.58 10.42
C SER A 87 2.44 8.38 9.53
N LEU A 88 3.15 8.69 8.44
CA LEU A 88 3.79 7.76 7.50
C LEU A 88 5.32 7.78 7.57
N SER A 89 5.89 8.77 8.26
CA SER A 89 7.31 9.15 8.18
C SER A 89 8.31 8.03 8.38
N THR A 90 8.10 7.17 9.36
CA THR A 90 9.06 6.13 9.80
C THR A 90 8.71 4.74 9.30
N GLY A 91 7.44 4.48 8.99
CA GLY A 91 6.97 3.15 8.57
C GLY A 91 7.33 2.74 7.16
N LEU A 92 7.64 3.70 6.29
CA LEU A 92 7.90 3.45 4.87
C LEU A 92 9.38 3.60 4.49
N GLN A 93 10.25 4.07 5.39
CA GLN A 93 11.62 4.48 5.04
C GLN A 93 12.49 3.37 4.44
N HIS A 94 12.18 2.11 4.73
CA HIS A 94 12.89 0.95 4.19
C HIS A 94 12.49 0.61 2.75
N LEU A 95 11.43 1.22 2.21
CA LEU A 95 10.92 1.02 0.84
C LEU A 95 11.74 1.82 -0.17
N THR A 96 13.03 1.52 -0.26
CA THR A 96 13.99 2.24 -1.12
C THR A 96 13.70 2.11 -2.63
N SER A 97 12.92 1.11 -3.04
CA SER A 97 12.49 0.92 -4.43
C SER A 97 11.21 1.67 -4.79
N LEU A 98 10.58 2.36 -3.83
CA LEU A 98 9.28 3.00 -4.02
C LEU A 98 9.40 4.20 -4.98
N GLN A 99 8.58 4.17 -6.02
CA GLN A 99 8.54 5.19 -7.08
C GLN A 99 7.20 5.91 -7.12
N HIS A 100 6.12 5.24 -6.73
CA HIS A 100 4.77 5.77 -6.76
C HIS A 100 4.14 5.62 -5.38
N LEU A 101 3.72 6.74 -4.78
CA LEU A 101 3.02 6.75 -3.51
C LEU A 101 1.69 7.47 -3.67
N THR A 102 0.62 6.85 -3.19
CA THR A 102 -0.68 7.48 -3.12
C THR A 102 -1.27 7.41 -1.74
N ILE A 103 -1.85 8.53 -1.32
CA ILE A 103 -2.52 8.68 -0.04
C ILE A 103 -3.86 9.34 -0.34
N GLY A 104 -4.95 8.72 0.05
CA GLY A 104 -6.28 9.22 -0.30
C GLY A 104 -7.30 9.00 0.80
N TYR A 105 -8.20 9.96 1.00
CA TYR A 105 -9.26 9.85 2.00
C TYR A 105 -8.69 9.50 3.39
N CYS A 106 -7.63 10.20 3.81
CA CYS A 106 -7.07 10.04 5.16
C CYS A 106 -7.17 11.39 5.89
N GLU A 107 -8.07 11.49 6.87
CA GLU A 107 -8.37 12.77 7.52
C GLU A 107 -7.25 13.31 8.42
N ASN A 108 -6.55 12.43 9.15
CA ASN A 108 -5.60 12.86 10.18
C ASN A 108 -4.12 12.90 9.74
N VAL A 109 -3.80 12.43 8.53
CA VAL A 109 -2.41 12.34 8.04
C VAL A 109 -1.83 13.73 7.89
N ASN A 110 -0.76 14.03 8.62
CA ASN A 110 -0.13 15.35 8.62
C ASN A 110 1.32 15.34 8.12
N ASP A 111 1.89 14.16 7.86
CA ASP A 111 3.26 14.01 7.39
C ASP A 111 3.39 13.04 6.22
N LEU A 112 4.57 13.07 5.59
CA LEU A 112 4.96 12.20 4.48
C LEU A 112 6.35 11.62 4.78
N PRO A 113 6.71 10.46 4.20
CA PRO A 113 8.05 9.90 4.35
C PRO A 113 9.09 10.75 3.63
N GLU A 114 9.65 11.77 4.32
CA GLU A 114 10.58 12.76 3.78
C GLU A 114 11.81 12.12 3.11
N THR A 115 12.27 10.99 3.63
CA THR A 115 13.40 10.24 3.08
C THR A 115 13.13 9.61 1.72
N LEU A 116 11.86 9.31 1.40
CA LEU A 116 11.44 8.73 0.12
C LEU A 116 11.05 9.80 -0.90
N LEU A 117 10.68 11.00 -0.46
CA LEU A 117 10.23 12.06 -1.37
C LEU A 117 11.20 12.33 -2.54
N PRO A 118 12.53 12.33 -2.36
CA PRO A 118 13.47 12.55 -3.47
C PRO A 118 13.53 11.40 -4.48
N SER A 119 13.14 10.18 -4.09
CA SER A 119 13.15 9.00 -4.96
C SER A 119 11.81 8.72 -5.64
N LEU A 120 10.73 9.36 -5.19
CA LEU A 120 9.40 9.21 -5.78
C LEU A 120 9.33 9.88 -7.16
N LEU A 121 8.89 9.12 -8.15
CA LEU A 121 8.51 9.61 -9.47
C LEU A 121 7.12 10.25 -9.47
N SER A 122 6.25 9.80 -8.57
CA SER A 122 4.90 10.31 -8.42
C SER A 122 4.45 10.18 -6.97
N LEU A 123 3.87 11.25 -6.45
CA LEU A 123 3.15 11.26 -5.19
C LEU A 123 1.79 11.88 -5.43
N THR A 124 0.73 11.27 -4.94
CA THR A 124 -0.62 11.77 -5.15
C THR A 124 -1.37 11.74 -3.83
N THR A 125 -1.92 12.89 -3.47
CA THR A 125 -2.73 13.09 -2.26
C THR A 125 -4.16 13.44 -2.68
N ILE A 126 -5.15 12.68 -2.22
CA ILE A 126 -6.56 12.86 -2.59
C ILE A 126 -7.38 13.03 -1.32
N HIS A 127 -8.09 14.14 -1.13
CA HIS A 127 -8.94 14.32 0.07
C HIS A 127 -8.21 14.07 1.41
N CYS A 128 -6.97 14.58 1.54
CA CYS A 128 -6.20 14.54 2.79
C CYS A 128 -6.02 15.98 3.32
N PRO A 129 -6.90 16.46 4.23
CA PRO A 129 -7.00 17.89 4.55
C PRO A 129 -5.81 18.44 5.34
N LYS A 130 -5.06 17.60 6.05
CA LYS A 130 -3.89 18.00 6.85
C LYS A 130 -2.56 17.92 6.10
N LEU A 131 -2.53 17.30 4.92
CA LEU A 131 -1.35 17.30 4.07
C LEU A 131 -1.28 18.60 3.26
N PRO A 132 -0.09 19.22 3.12
CA PRO A 132 0.06 20.34 2.20
C PRO A 132 -0.25 19.85 0.78
N GLU A 133 -1.11 20.58 0.07
CA GLU A 133 -1.44 20.32 -1.32
C GLU A 133 -0.15 20.32 -2.15
N ARG A 134 0.32 19.13 -2.53
CA ARG A 134 1.52 18.97 -3.37
C ARG A 134 1.04 18.46 -4.71
N ASP A 135 0.93 19.40 -5.64
CA ASP A 135 0.45 19.16 -6.99
C ASP A 135 1.55 18.45 -7.81
N ILE A 136 1.58 17.12 -7.76
CA ILE A 136 2.54 16.30 -8.50
C ILE A 136 1.74 15.56 -9.56
N ASN A 137 1.61 16.20 -10.74
CA ASN A 137 1.05 15.66 -11.98
C ASN A 137 -0.11 14.67 -11.78
N LEU A 138 -1.33 15.21 -11.62
CA LEU A 138 -2.61 14.50 -11.65
C LEU A 138 -2.94 13.83 -13.01
N ARG A 139 -1.94 13.45 -13.81
CA ARG A 139 -2.15 12.94 -15.16
C ARG A 139 -2.58 11.49 -15.24
N ASN A 140 -2.54 10.74 -14.13
CA ASN A 140 -2.87 9.32 -14.12
C ASN A 140 -3.90 8.98 -13.05
N PHE A 141 -5.12 9.50 -13.18
CA PHE A 141 -6.33 8.96 -12.52
C PHE A 141 -6.68 7.51 -12.95
N TRP A 142 -5.72 6.80 -13.56
CA TRP A 142 -5.84 5.47 -14.14
C TRP A 142 -4.61 4.62 -13.76
N TRP A 143 -4.24 4.56 -12.47
CA TRP A 143 -3.15 3.70 -11.96
C TRP A 143 -3.28 2.22 -12.35
N TRP A 144 -4.47 1.77 -12.71
CA TRP A 144 -4.75 0.40 -13.14
C TRP A 144 -4.01 0.01 -14.43
N ASN A 145 -3.66 0.98 -15.30
CA ASN A 145 -3.08 0.67 -16.61
C ASN A 145 -1.54 0.66 -16.64
N ILE A 146 -0.84 1.35 -15.73
CA ILE A 146 0.63 1.51 -15.84
C ILE A 146 1.40 0.31 -15.27
N HIS A 147 0.82 -0.45 -14.33
CA HIS A 147 1.51 -1.57 -13.69
C HIS A 147 0.95 -2.96 -14.03
N ARG A 148 -0.23 -3.04 -14.67
CA ARG A 148 -0.73 -4.29 -15.25
C ARG A 148 0.30 -4.91 -16.22
N ASP A 149 1.00 -4.06 -16.97
CA ASP A 149 2.01 -4.49 -17.94
C ASP A 149 3.27 -5.10 -17.29
N LYS A 150 3.64 -4.74 -16.05
CA LYS A 150 4.79 -5.36 -15.35
C LYS A 150 4.47 -6.77 -14.83
N CYS A 151 3.20 -7.02 -14.52
CA CYS A 151 2.71 -8.33 -14.11
C CYS A 151 2.62 -9.29 -15.30
N GLU A 152 2.00 -8.84 -16.41
CA GLU A 152 1.79 -9.67 -17.60
C GLU A 152 3.11 -10.05 -18.31
N ASN A 153 4.14 -9.22 -18.24
CA ASN A 153 5.44 -9.51 -18.86
C ASN A 153 6.35 -10.47 -18.05
N ARG A 154 6.00 -10.84 -16.81
CA ARG A 154 6.77 -11.85 -16.04
C ARG A 154 6.34 -13.29 -16.30
N GLU A 155 5.11 -13.54 -16.73
CA GLU A 155 4.66 -14.89 -17.11
C GLU A 155 5.29 -15.34 -18.45
N SER A 156 5.65 -14.40 -19.32
CA SER A 156 6.24 -14.69 -20.64
C SER A 156 7.73 -15.08 -20.61
N SER A 157 8.38 -15.09 -19.44
CA SER A 157 9.83 -15.32 -19.31
C SER A 157 10.21 -16.70 -18.75
N GLN A 158 9.27 -17.64 -18.60
CA GLN A 158 9.54 -19.02 -18.15
C GLN A 158 9.24 -20.12 -19.19
N LEU A 159 9.21 -19.78 -20.48
CA LEU A 159 9.17 -20.76 -21.56
C LEU A 159 10.45 -20.65 -22.40
N ILE A 160 11.53 -21.27 -21.93
CA ILE A 160 12.64 -21.75 -22.75
C ILE A 160 12.92 -23.19 -22.33
#